data_AF-A0A538LGT2-F1
#
_entry.id   AF-A0A538LGT2-F1
#
_cell.length_a   1.000
_cell.length_b   1.000
_cell.length_c   1.000
_cell.angle_alpha   90.00
_cell.angle_beta   90.00
_cell.angle_gamma   90.00
#
_symmetry.space_group_name_H-M   'P 1'
#
loop_
_entity.id
_entity.type
_entity.pdbx_description
1 polymer ?
#
loop_
_entity_poly.entity_id
_entity_poly.type
_entity_poly.pdbx_seq_one_letter_code
_entity_poly.pdbx_strand_id
1 'polypeptide(L)' 'MDEARAVLGRLERIEALERERAHPSAVLAELHELVREAEAWARREGDERAAAAAAAIAVPQKG' A
#
# COMPACT_ATOMS: atom_id res chain seq x y z
N MET A 1 12.56 -0.96 9.08
CA MET A 1 13.64 -0.64 8.11
C MET A 1 13.86 -1.74 7.07
N ASP A 2 13.10 -2.84 7.10
CA ASP A 2 13.05 -3.84 6.01
C ASP A 2 11.94 -3.53 4.98
N GLU A 3 10.95 -2.76 5.42
CA GLU A 3 9.78 -2.35 4.64
C GLU A 3 10.16 -1.41 3.50
N ALA A 4 11.04 -0.45 3.77
CA ALA A 4 11.58 0.44 2.74
C ALA A 4 12.32 -0.35 1.65
N ARG A 5 13.05 -1.41 2.03
CA ARG A 5 13.74 -2.28 1.05
C ARG A 5 12.76 -3.14 0.25
N ALA A 6 11.70 -3.64 0.88
CA ALA A 6 10.65 -4.37 0.19
C ALA A 6 9.92 -3.49 -0.84
N VAL A 7 9.58 -2.24 -0.46
CA VAL A 7 8.99 -1.24 -1.35
C VAL A 7 9.89 -0.96 -2.55
N LEU A 8 11.17 -0.66 -2.32
CA LEU A 8 12.12 -0.36 -3.40
C LEU A 8 12.25 -1.54 -4.38
N GLY A 9 12.41 -2.78 -3.86
CA GLY A 9 12.50 -3.96 -4.72
C GLY A 9 11.24 -4.23 -5.54
N ARG A 10 10.07 -3.80 -5.06
CA ARG A 10 8.81 -3.92 -5.81
C ARG A 10 8.66 -2.83 -6.88
N LEU A 11 9.10 -1.62 -6.60
CA LEU A 11 9.17 -0.54 -7.61
C LEU A 11 10.12 -0.91 -8.76
N GLU A 12 11.29 -1.49 -8.46
CA GLU A 12 12.23 -1.97 -9.49
C GLU A 12 11.59 -3.02 -10.42
N ARG A 13 10.75 -3.91 -9.87
CA ARG A 13 10.01 -4.90 -10.68
C ARG A 13 8.94 -4.26 -11.56
N ILE A 14 8.22 -3.26 -11.05
CA ILE A 14 7.23 -2.51 -11.84
C ILE A 14 7.93 -1.80 -13.00
N GLU A 15 9.04 -1.11 -12.75
CA GLU A 15 9.83 -0.44 -13.79
C GLU A 15 10.36 -1.43 -14.85
N ALA A 16 10.71 -2.66 -14.44
CA ALA A 16 11.12 -3.70 -15.37
C ALA A 16 9.98 -4.14 -16.28
N LEU A 17 8.79 -4.40 -15.71
CA LEU A 17 7.59 -4.76 -16.46
C LEU A 17 7.18 -3.66 -17.44
N GLU A 18 7.28 -2.39 -17.05
CA GLU A 18 7.00 -1.26 -17.93
C GLU A 18 7.98 -1.16 -19.10
N ARG A 19 9.29 -1.31 -18.83
CA ARG A 19 10.32 -1.33 -19.89
C ARG A 19 10.14 -2.48 -20.86
N GLU A 20 9.71 -3.63 -20.37
CA GLU A 20 9.42 -4.83 -21.17
C GLU A 20 8.08 -4.74 -21.92
N ARG A 21 7.29 -3.68 -21.71
CA ARG A 21 5.91 -3.54 -22.19
C ARG A 21 5.07 -4.77 -21.85
N ALA A 22 5.25 -5.27 -20.63
CA ALA A 22 4.51 -6.41 -20.11
C ALA A 22 3.01 -6.15 -20.14
N HIS A 23 2.22 -7.22 -20.13
CA HIS A 23 0.77 -7.10 -20.11
C HIS A 23 0.32 -6.30 -18.88
N PRO A 24 -0.66 -5.37 -19.00
CA PRO A 24 -1.09 -4.51 -17.89
C PRO A 24 -1.45 -5.26 -16.60
N SER A 25 -1.95 -6.50 -16.72
CA SER A 25 -2.25 -7.34 -15.56
C SER A 25 -1.03 -7.69 -14.70
N ALA A 26 0.16 -7.79 -15.29
CA ALA A 26 1.40 -8.06 -14.56
C ALA A 26 1.80 -6.86 -13.70
N VAL A 27 1.67 -5.65 -14.25
CA VAL A 27 1.92 -4.40 -13.50
C VAL A 27 0.90 -4.23 -12.37
N LEU A 28 -0.39 -4.49 -12.65
CA LEU A 28 -1.44 -4.43 -11.64
C LEU A 28 -1.22 -5.42 -10.48
N ALA A 29 -0.68 -6.61 -10.77
CA ALA A 29 -0.35 -7.58 -9.72
C ALA A 29 0.72 -7.05 -8.76
N GLU A 30 1.79 -6.44 -9.28
CA GLU A 30 2.82 -5.82 -8.42
C GLU A 30 2.29 -4.62 -7.65
N LEU A 31 1.43 -3.79 -8.26
CA LEU A 31 0.78 -2.67 -7.58
C LEU A 31 -0.13 -3.11 -6.44
N HIS A 32 -0.93 -4.17 -6.63
CA HIS A 32 -1.79 -4.71 -5.58
C HIS A 32 -0.98 -5.20 -4.38
N GLU A 33 0.14 -5.89 -4.63
CA GLU A 33 1.01 -6.37 -3.55
C GLU A 33 1.73 -5.22 -2.86
N LEU A 34 2.14 -4.16 -3.59
CA LEU A 34 2.71 -2.96 -2.99
C LEU A 34 1.72 -2.27 -2.02
N VAL A 35 0.46 -2.16 -2.43
CA VAL A 35 -0.61 -1.61 -1.57
C VAL A 35 -0.80 -2.46 -0.32
N ARG A 36 -0.85 -3.79 -0.44
CA ARG A 36 -0.98 -4.70 0.71
C ARG A 36 0.17 -4.57 1.69
N GLU A 37 1.41 -4.50 1.20
CA GLU A 37 2.60 -4.32 2.02
C GLU A 37 2.59 -2.97 2.74
N ALA A 38 2.22 -1.90 2.02
CA ALA A 38 2.09 -0.56 2.58
C ALA A 38 1.01 -0.49 3.66
N GLU A 39 -0.14 -1.11 3.45
CA GLU A 39 -1.19 -1.20 4.48
C GLU A 39 -0.75 -2.01 5.69
N ALA A 40 -0.06 -3.14 5.49
CA ALA A 40 0.45 -3.96 6.58
C ALA A 40 1.52 -3.22 7.39
N TRP A 41 2.33 -2.40 6.73
CA TRP A 41 3.27 -1.53 7.39
C TRP A 41 2.58 -0.38 8.13
N ALA A 42 1.62 0.30 7.51
CA ALA A 42 0.83 1.35 8.12
C ALA A 42 0.01 0.86 9.31
N ARG A 43 -0.48 -0.39 9.32
CA ARG A 43 -1.13 -1.01 10.49
C ARG A 43 -0.15 -1.31 11.62
N ARG A 44 1.12 -1.59 11.31
CA ARG A 44 2.18 -1.82 12.31
C ARG A 44 2.73 -0.52 12.88
N GLU A 45 2.82 0.53 12.08
CA GLU A 45 3.25 1.87 12.51
C GLU A 45 2.11 2.74 13.02
N GLY A 46 0.87 2.40 12.67
CA GLY A 46 -0.35 3.13 13.01
C GLY A 46 -0.72 3.00 14.48
N ASP A 47 -0.21 3.94 15.26
CA ASP A 47 -0.68 4.37 16.59
C ASP A 47 -2.22 4.47 16.64
N GLU A 48 -2.80 4.03 17.76
CA GLU A 48 -4.25 3.91 18.03
C GLU A 48 -5.04 5.19 17.70
N ARG A 49 -4.39 6.36 17.71
CA ARG A 49 -4.95 7.66 17.31
C ARG A 49 -5.41 7.74 15.85
N ALA A 50 -4.70 7.12 14.91
CA ALA A 50 -5.09 7.14 13.50
C ALA A 50 -6.33 6.26 13.25
N ALA A 51 -6.39 5.11 13.93
CA ALA A 51 -7.56 4.25 13.94
C ALA A 51 -8.77 4.93 14.59
N ALA A 52 -8.57 5.65 15.69
CA ALA A 52 -9.63 6.41 16.37
C ALA A 52 -10.19 7.57 15.52
N ALA A 53 -9.33 8.30 14.80
CA ALA A 53 -9.75 9.38 13.91
C ALA A 53 -10.54 8.86 12.70
N ALA A 54 -10.13 7.72 12.10
CA ALA A 54 -10.87 7.08 11.02
C ALA A 54 -12.25 6.56 11.49
N ALA A 55 -12.33 5.99 12.70
CA ALA A 55 -13.59 5.56 13.30
C ALA A 55 -14.55 6.73 13.59
N ALA A 56 -14.03 7.88 14.05
CA ALA A 56 -14.84 9.07 14.32
C ALA A 56 -15.48 9.68 13.05
N ILE A 57 -14.82 9.53 11.90
CA ILE A 57 -15.36 10.00 10.60
C ILE A 57 -16.36 8.99 10.01
N ALA A 58 -16.22 7.71 10.34
CA ALA A 58 -17.10 6.64 9.84
C ALA A 58 -18.46 6.54 10.57
N VAL A 59 -18.64 7.19 11.73
CA VAL A 59 -19.96 7.29 12.38
C VAL A 59 -20.76 8.43 11.73
N PRO A 60 -21.96 8.19 11.18
CA PRO A 60 -22.78 9.29 10.67
C PRO A 60 -23.13 10.21 11.84
N GLN A 61 -22.69 11.47 11.75
CA GLN A 61 -23.08 12.49 12.71
C GLN A 61 -24.59 12.69 12.61
N LYS A 62 -25.34 12.15 13.59
CA LYS A 62 -26.76 12.44 13.73
C LYS A 62 -26.89 13.91 14.09
N GLY A 63 -27.34 14.70 13.11
CA GLY A 63 -27.85 16.05 13.32
C GLY A 63 -29.15 16.05 14.11
#